data_AF-A0A2Z2HRU0-F1
#
_entry.id   AF-A0A2Z2HRU0-F1
#
_cell.length_a   1.000
_cell.length_b   1.000
_cell.length_c   1.000
_cell.angle_alpha   90.00
_cell.angle_beta   90.00
_cell.angle_gamma   90.00
#
_symmetry.space_group_name_H-M   'P 1'
#
loop_
_entity.id
_entity.type
_entity.pdbx_description
1 polymer ?
#
loop_
_entity_poly.entity_id
_entity_poly.type
_entity_poly.pdbx_seq_one_letter_code
_entity_poly.pdbx_strand_id
1 'polypeptide(L)'
;MQFDVDGGKLLYVLGVVFALGALTYFARDVVFGLSITVTAALLFVIFLCFLVAGFTIDRDVLDVVAFAVAGLAYVVFLWYVTMRYGLTDTGIFLLLSASAVLFVGLGYGVRTVGIDLPVRRAGAIVLALVLLSTLLAAADVVSGDVTTEIELEDTVTVSVSDADADRDDHVRVSQQVGTVTVSNPSPFTRPVDLPRAHGCVVGWDDHPDDRLPVQFEPSQYETADHLERGDSRTYDLEVSLALPANETDEQTLAVERGEDCDVSRSEPTLVVVLEDDDIVAV
;
A
#
# COMPACT_ATOMS: atom_id res chain seq x y z
N MET A 1 -28.33 32.19 13.49
CA MET A 1 -28.86 31.27 12.46
C MET A 1 -29.52 30.11 13.18
N GLN A 2 -30.84 29.97 13.11
CA GLN A 2 -31.56 28.80 13.63
C GLN A 2 -31.53 27.74 12.53
N PHE A 3 -30.84 26.62 12.77
CA PHE A 3 -30.91 25.46 11.89
C PHE A 3 -32.26 24.79 12.15
N ASP A 4 -33.21 25.02 11.24
CA ASP A 4 -34.46 24.27 11.19
C ASP A 4 -34.18 22.88 10.58
N VAL A 5 -33.65 22.00 11.44
CA VAL A 5 -33.32 20.62 11.09
C VAL A 5 -34.58 19.78 11.22
N ASP A 6 -35.33 19.71 10.13
CA ASP A 6 -36.47 18.80 10.00
C ASP A 6 -36.01 17.34 10.16
N GLY A 7 -36.81 16.48 10.80
CA GLY A 7 -36.43 15.10 11.13
C GLY A 7 -36.02 14.30 9.89
N GLY A 8 -36.61 14.61 8.73
CA GLY A 8 -36.21 14.05 7.44
C GLY A 8 -34.79 14.45 7.02
N LYS A 9 -34.39 15.71 7.20
CA LYS A 9 -33.03 16.19 6.89
C LYS A 9 -31.98 15.52 7.76
N LEU A 10 -32.31 15.25 9.03
CA LEU A 10 -31.45 14.54 9.96
C LEU A 10 -31.15 13.11 9.50
N LEU A 11 -32.16 12.40 8.99
CA LEU A 11 -31.99 11.06 8.42
C LEU A 11 -31.12 11.06 7.16
N TYR A 12 -31.26 12.07 6.29
CA TYR A 12 -30.39 12.21 5.12
C TYR A 12 -28.93 12.46 5.50
N VAL A 13 -28.68 13.39 6.44
CA VAL A 13 -27.33 13.66 6.94
C VAL A 13 -26.71 12.39 7.54
N LEU A 14 -27.47 11.68 8.38
CA LEU A 14 -27.01 10.45 9.00
C LEU A 14 -26.74 9.36 7.96
N GLY A 15 -27.59 9.24 6.94
CA GLY A 15 -27.40 8.34 5.81
C GLY A 15 -26.11 8.64 5.04
N VAL A 16 -25.81 9.91 4.78
CA VAL A 16 -24.55 10.34 4.14
C VAL A 16 -23.34 9.98 5.00
N VAL A 17 -23.41 10.21 6.32
CA VAL A 17 -22.33 9.84 7.26
C VAL A 17 -22.11 8.33 7.30
N PHE A 18 -23.17 7.52 7.36
CA PHE A 18 -23.05 6.07 7.30
C PHE A 18 -22.52 5.58 5.95
N ALA A 19 -22.95 6.19 4.85
CA ALA A 19 -22.42 5.88 3.53
C ALA A 19 -20.93 6.20 3.44
N LEU A 20 -20.47 7.31 4.02
CA LEU A 20 -19.04 7.64 4.13
C LEU A 20 -18.31 6.59 4.96
N GLY A 21 -18.81 6.25 6.15
CA GLY A 21 -18.20 5.24 7.00
C GLY A 21 -18.10 3.88 6.31
N ALA A 22 -19.16 3.44 5.62
CA ALA A 22 -19.18 2.21 4.86
C ALA A 22 -18.24 2.23 3.66
N LEU A 23 -18.18 3.34 2.91
CA LEU A 23 -17.25 3.50 1.78
C LEU A 23 -15.80 3.49 2.25
N THR A 24 -15.49 4.19 3.35
CA THR A 24 -14.15 4.19 3.95
C THR A 24 -13.77 2.82 4.50
N TYR A 25 -14.71 2.12 5.14
CA TYR A 25 -14.48 0.76 5.61
C TYR A 25 -14.27 -0.21 4.44
N PHE A 26 -15.11 -0.16 3.40
CA PHE A 26 -14.95 -0.97 2.20
C PHE A 26 -13.63 -0.68 1.48
N ALA A 27 -13.26 0.58 1.35
CA ALA A 27 -11.99 1.02 0.77
C ALA A 27 -10.77 0.63 1.63
N ARG A 28 -10.97 0.28 2.90
CA ARG A 28 -9.95 -0.29 3.76
C ARG A 28 -9.93 -1.81 3.58
N ASP A 29 -11.05 -2.48 3.84
CA ASP A 29 -11.18 -3.93 4.07
C ASP A 29 -11.22 -4.78 2.78
N VAL A 30 -11.96 -4.35 1.75
CA VAL A 30 -12.06 -5.09 0.47
C VAL A 30 -10.89 -4.80 -0.47
N VAL A 31 -10.11 -3.76 -0.16
CA VAL A 31 -8.97 -3.27 -0.93
C VAL A 31 -7.67 -3.99 -0.58
N PHE A 32 -7.60 -4.71 0.54
CA PHE A 32 -6.34 -5.31 1.00
C PHE A 32 -5.76 -6.38 0.06
N GLY A 33 -6.50 -6.85 -0.96
CA GLY A 33 -5.95 -7.71 -2.02
C GLY A 33 -6.06 -7.14 -3.44
N LEU A 34 -6.65 -5.95 -3.62
CA LEU A 34 -6.79 -5.35 -4.96
C LEU A 34 -5.63 -4.40 -5.25
N SER A 35 -5.21 -4.33 -6.51
CA SER A 35 -4.24 -3.33 -6.93
C SER A 35 -4.72 -1.90 -6.66
N ILE A 36 -3.76 -0.99 -6.49
CA ILE A 36 -4.01 0.44 -6.29
C ILE A 36 -4.80 1.00 -7.46
N THR A 37 -4.49 0.55 -8.69
CA THR A 37 -5.17 1.01 -9.91
C THR A 37 -6.63 0.59 -9.95
N VAL A 38 -6.93 -0.67 -9.66
CA VAL A 38 -8.30 -1.18 -9.71
C VAL A 38 -9.14 -0.54 -8.60
N THR A 39 -8.59 -0.39 -7.41
CA THR A 39 -9.27 0.31 -6.32
C THR A 39 -9.61 1.75 -6.68
N ALA A 40 -8.66 2.51 -7.22
CA ALA A 40 -8.89 3.88 -7.68
C ALA A 40 -9.99 3.92 -8.76
N ALA A 41 -9.97 2.98 -9.71
CA ALA A 41 -11.00 2.88 -10.74
C ALA A 41 -12.38 2.57 -10.17
N LEU A 42 -12.50 1.66 -9.19
CA LEU A 42 -13.77 1.33 -8.53
C LEU A 42 -14.34 2.53 -7.77
N LEU A 43 -13.51 3.27 -7.03
CA LEU A 43 -13.94 4.50 -6.34
C LEU A 43 -14.45 5.55 -7.34
N PHE A 44 -13.78 5.69 -8.48
CA PHE A 44 -14.23 6.59 -9.53
C PHE A 44 -15.53 6.12 -10.19
N VAL A 45 -15.70 4.80 -10.41
CA VAL A 45 -16.96 4.23 -10.90
C VAL A 45 -18.11 4.50 -9.93
N ILE A 46 -17.89 4.37 -8.62
CA ILE A 46 -18.90 4.71 -7.61
C ILE A 46 -19.32 6.17 -7.73
N PHE A 47 -18.37 7.10 -7.87
CA PHE A 47 -18.65 8.51 -8.15
C PHE A 47 -19.56 8.66 -9.39
N LEU A 48 -19.22 8.01 -10.51
CA LEU A 48 -19.99 8.10 -11.74
C LEU A 48 -21.39 7.51 -11.59
N CYS A 49 -21.55 6.39 -10.89
CA CYS A 49 -22.87 5.78 -10.63
C CYS A 49 -23.79 6.74 -9.86
N PHE A 50 -23.29 7.38 -8.80
CA PHE A 50 -24.08 8.35 -8.04
C PHE A 50 -24.31 9.65 -8.81
N LEU A 51 -23.35 10.09 -9.62
CA LEU A 51 -23.52 11.24 -10.50
C LEU A 51 -24.63 11.00 -11.52
N VAL A 52 -24.63 9.83 -12.16
CA VAL A 52 -25.68 9.41 -13.11
C VAL A 52 -27.02 9.28 -12.41
N ALA A 53 -27.06 8.73 -11.19
CA ALA A 53 -28.29 8.67 -10.39
C ALA A 53 -28.83 10.09 -10.12
N GLY A 54 -27.96 11.04 -9.76
CA GLY A 54 -28.33 12.44 -9.55
C GLY A 54 -28.96 13.10 -10.78
N PHE A 55 -28.49 12.76 -11.99
CA PHE A 55 -29.09 13.25 -13.24
C PHE A 55 -30.43 12.60 -13.62
N THR A 56 -30.87 11.56 -12.91
CA THR A 56 -32.07 10.78 -13.30
C THR A 56 -33.21 10.86 -12.30
N ILE A 57 -32.94 11.29 -11.08
CA ILE A 57 -33.94 11.33 -10.02
C ILE A 57 -34.62 12.71 -10.05
N ASP A 58 -35.81 12.79 -10.65
CA ASP A 58 -36.68 13.98 -10.60
C ASP A 58 -37.40 14.13 -9.25
N ARG A 59 -36.64 14.13 -8.14
CA ARG A 59 -37.18 14.37 -6.79
C ARG A 59 -36.25 15.27 -6.00
N ASP A 60 -36.71 16.50 -5.73
CA ASP A 60 -36.01 17.67 -5.11
C ASP A 60 -35.04 17.42 -3.93
N VAL A 61 -35.09 16.26 -3.27
CA VAL A 61 -34.21 15.94 -2.13
C VAL A 61 -33.29 14.76 -2.44
N LEU A 62 -33.71 13.82 -3.27
CA LEU A 62 -32.94 12.61 -3.59
C LEU A 62 -31.83 12.89 -4.61
N ASP A 63 -32.06 13.82 -5.54
CA ASP A 63 -31.03 14.32 -6.46
C ASP A 63 -29.90 15.03 -5.69
N VAL A 64 -30.24 15.88 -4.73
CA VAL A 64 -29.28 16.57 -3.87
C VAL A 64 -28.43 15.56 -3.09
N VAL A 65 -29.06 14.52 -2.54
CA VAL A 65 -28.35 13.46 -1.82
C VAL A 65 -27.44 12.67 -2.77
N ALA A 66 -27.91 12.32 -3.96
CA ALA A 66 -27.11 11.59 -4.96
C ALA A 66 -25.88 12.41 -5.39
N PHE A 67 -26.03 13.71 -5.67
CA PHE A 67 -24.89 14.59 -5.96
C PHE A 67 -23.96 14.77 -4.78
N ALA A 68 -24.48 14.85 -3.54
CA ALA A 68 -23.65 14.92 -2.35
C ALA A 68 -22.81 13.66 -2.16
N VAL A 69 -23.41 12.48 -2.31
CA VAL A 69 -22.71 11.19 -2.22
C VAL A 69 -21.71 11.03 -3.38
N ALA A 70 -22.04 11.49 -4.60
CA ALA A 70 -21.10 11.51 -5.71
C ALA A 70 -19.88 12.39 -5.37
N GLY A 71 -20.10 13.63 -4.94
CA GLY A 71 -19.01 14.52 -4.54
C GLY A 71 -18.13 13.93 -3.44
N LEU A 72 -18.74 13.25 -2.47
CA LEU A 72 -18.03 12.56 -1.39
C LEU A 72 -17.20 11.37 -1.90
N ALA A 73 -17.77 10.54 -2.77
CA ALA A 73 -17.04 9.45 -3.41
C ALA A 73 -15.85 9.98 -4.25
N TYR A 74 -16.02 11.12 -4.91
CA TYR A 74 -14.94 11.77 -5.66
C TYR A 74 -13.82 12.28 -4.74
N VAL A 75 -14.17 12.86 -3.57
CA VAL A 75 -13.17 13.28 -2.57
C VAL A 75 -12.39 12.08 -2.04
N VAL A 76 -13.08 10.97 -1.74
CA VAL A 76 -12.42 9.72 -1.29
C VAL A 76 -11.51 9.16 -2.39
N PHE A 77 -11.96 9.18 -3.65
CA PHE A 77 -11.14 8.82 -4.80
C PHE A 77 -9.87 9.69 -4.89
N LEU A 78 -10.02 11.02 -4.80
CA LEU A 78 -8.87 11.94 -4.85
C LEU A 78 -7.89 11.67 -3.72
N TRP A 79 -8.39 11.56 -2.49
CA TRP A 79 -7.59 11.24 -1.31
C TRP A 79 -6.81 9.93 -1.51
N TYR A 80 -7.50 8.87 -1.95
CA TYR A 80 -6.90 7.57 -2.21
C TYR A 80 -5.78 7.66 -3.26
N VAL A 81 -6.05 8.30 -4.40
CA VAL A 81 -5.07 8.46 -5.48
C VAL A 81 -3.87 9.27 -5.01
N THR A 82 -4.07 10.39 -4.31
CA THR A 82 -2.96 11.22 -3.83
C THR A 82 -2.08 10.49 -2.83
N MET A 83 -2.68 9.71 -1.93
CA MET A 83 -1.94 8.97 -0.90
C MET A 83 -1.21 7.76 -1.46
N ARG A 84 -1.85 6.99 -2.35
CA ARG A 84 -1.32 5.71 -2.83
C ARG A 84 -0.40 5.78 -4.04
N TYR A 85 -0.53 6.80 -4.88
CA TYR A 85 0.38 7.00 -6.02
C TYR A 85 1.56 7.91 -5.71
N GLY A 86 1.69 8.42 -4.47
CA GLY A 86 2.79 9.31 -4.08
C GLY A 86 2.95 10.52 -5.02
N LEU A 87 1.84 11.13 -5.43
CA LEU A 87 1.87 12.19 -6.44
C LEU A 87 2.74 13.37 -5.98
N THR A 88 3.61 13.86 -6.86
CA THR A 88 4.36 15.10 -6.64
C THR A 88 3.43 16.31 -6.54
N ASP A 89 3.91 17.43 -5.99
CA ASP A 89 3.16 18.69 -5.91
C ASP A 89 2.55 19.10 -7.27
N THR A 90 3.31 18.91 -8.35
CA THR A 90 2.85 19.15 -9.72
C THR A 90 1.71 18.20 -10.11
N GLY A 91 1.81 16.92 -9.76
CA GLY A 91 0.75 15.93 -9.99
C GLY A 91 -0.54 16.27 -9.23
N ILE A 92 -0.42 16.65 -7.96
CA ILE A 92 -1.56 17.10 -7.14
C ILE A 92 -2.20 18.35 -7.74
N PHE A 93 -1.40 19.33 -8.15
CA PHE A 93 -1.89 20.56 -8.79
C PHE A 93 -2.67 20.27 -10.09
N LEU A 94 -2.14 19.41 -10.95
CA LEU A 94 -2.79 19.02 -12.19
C LEU A 94 -4.09 18.24 -11.94
N LEU A 95 -4.07 17.32 -10.98
CA LEU A 95 -5.25 16.56 -10.56
C LEU A 95 -6.37 17.50 -10.09
N LEU A 96 -6.07 18.41 -9.16
CA LEU A 96 -7.03 19.39 -8.65
C LEU A 96 -7.52 20.36 -9.73
N SER A 97 -6.63 20.76 -10.65
CA SER A 97 -7.00 21.62 -11.78
C SER A 97 -7.95 20.91 -12.74
N ALA A 98 -7.69 19.63 -13.05
CA ALA A 98 -8.59 18.79 -13.85
C ALA A 98 -9.94 18.57 -13.15
N SER A 99 -9.93 18.35 -11.83
CA SER A 99 -11.16 18.29 -11.01
C SER A 99 -11.98 19.57 -11.10
N ALA A 100 -11.32 20.74 -11.01
CA ALA A 100 -12.01 22.02 -11.11
C ALA A 100 -12.69 22.19 -12.48
N VAL A 101 -11.99 21.87 -13.57
CA VAL A 101 -12.57 21.88 -14.93
C VAL A 101 -13.76 20.92 -15.04
N LEU A 102 -13.63 19.71 -14.49
CA LEU A 102 -14.72 18.72 -14.47
C LEU A 102 -15.96 19.29 -13.75
N PHE A 103 -15.82 19.79 -12.53
CA PHE A 103 -16.98 20.30 -11.77
C PHE A 103 -17.57 21.59 -12.33
N VAL A 104 -16.75 22.48 -12.88
CA VAL A 104 -17.24 23.65 -13.61
C VAL A 104 -18.04 23.22 -14.83
N GLY A 105 -17.52 22.23 -15.59
CA GLY A 105 -18.21 21.65 -16.75
C GLY A 105 -19.53 20.98 -16.38
N LEU A 106 -19.55 20.15 -15.33
CA LEU A 106 -20.76 19.52 -14.81
C LEU A 106 -21.78 20.56 -14.35
N GLY A 107 -21.35 21.55 -13.56
CA GLY A 107 -22.22 22.63 -13.08
C GLY A 107 -22.80 23.48 -14.21
N TYR A 108 -21.98 23.80 -15.22
CA TYR A 108 -22.45 24.49 -16.42
C TYR A 108 -23.47 23.65 -17.21
N GLY A 109 -23.20 22.35 -17.39
CA GLY A 109 -24.07 21.41 -18.07
C GLY A 109 -25.44 21.29 -17.40
N VAL A 110 -25.46 21.10 -16.08
CA VAL A 110 -26.71 21.04 -15.30
C VAL A 110 -27.50 22.35 -15.44
N ARG A 111 -26.86 23.50 -15.26
CA ARG A 111 -27.55 24.80 -15.23
C ARG A 111 -28.01 25.31 -16.59
N THR A 112 -27.23 25.07 -17.63
CA THR A 112 -27.40 25.73 -18.94
C THR A 112 -28.01 24.81 -19.98
N VAL A 113 -27.62 23.53 -19.96
CA VAL A 113 -28.07 22.53 -20.95
C VAL A 113 -29.26 21.73 -20.41
N GLY A 114 -29.45 21.70 -19.08
CA GLY A 114 -30.50 20.90 -18.46
C GLY A 114 -30.27 19.42 -18.76
N ILE A 115 -29.09 18.90 -18.40
CA ILE A 115 -28.74 17.50 -18.63
C ILE A 115 -29.75 16.60 -17.90
N ASP A 116 -30.71 16.11 -18.66
CA ASP A 116 -31.70 15.11 -18.25
C ASP A 116 -31.35 13.79 -18.95
N LEU A 117 -31.02 12.78 -18.13
CA LEU A 117 -30.65 11.46 -18.60
C LEU A 117 -31.86 10.53 -18.48
N PRO A 118 -32.43 10.05 -19.60
CA PRO A 118 -33.57 9.14 -19.51
C PRO A 118 -33.15 7.87 -18.77
N VAL A 119 -34.00 7.40 -17.86
CA VAL A 119 -33.75 6.25 -16.95
C VAL A 119 -33.16 5.03 -17.68
N ARG A 120 -33.62 4.75 -18.91
CA ARG A 120 -33.09 3.63 -19.72
C ARG A 120 -31.61 3.80 -20.07
N ARG A 121 -31.18 5.01 -20.44
CA ARG A 121 -29.78 5.31 -20.76
C ARG A 121 -28.94 5.30 -19.49
N ALA A 122 -29.44 5.88 -18.41
CA ALA A 122 -28.75 5.83 -17.12
C ALA A 122 -28.56 4.40 -16.61
N GLY A 123 -29.60 3.57 -16.69
CA GLY A 123 -29.50 2.14 -16.36
C GLY A 123 -28.47 1.42 -17.23
N ALA A 124 -28.41 1.72 -18.53
CA ALA A 124 -27.38 1.16 -19.42
C ALA A 124 -25.96 1.63 -19.06
N ILE A 125 -25.78 2.90 -18.69
CA ILE A 125 -24.48 3.44 -18.24
C ILE A 125 -24.05 2.77 -16.95
N VAL A 126 -24.94 2.70 -15.95
CA VAL A 126 -24.63 2.04 -14.66
C VAL A 126 -24.32 0.56 -14.88
N LEU A 127 -25.08 -0.14 -15.72
CA LEU A 127 -24.80 -1.55 -16.05
C LEU A 127 -23.43 -1.70 -16.72
N ALA A 128 -23.09 -0.83 -17.67
CA ALA A 128 -21.78 -0.84 -18.33
C ALA A 128 -20.63 -0.58 -17.34
N LEU A 129 -20.82 0.35 -16.41
CA LEU A 129 -19.85 0.65 -15.35
C LEU A 129 -19.66 -0.55 -14.41
N VAL A 130 -20.75 -1.21 -13.99
CA VAL A 130 -20.67 -2.41 -13.16
C VAL A 130 -19.95 -3.54 -13.88
N LEU A 131 -20.26 -3.79 -15.15
CA LEU A 131 -19.56 -4.81 -15.94
C LEU A 131 -18.06 -4.50 -16.08
N LEU A 132 -17.71 -3.23 -16.30
CA LEU A 132 -16.31 -2.79 -16.34
C LEU A 132 -15.61 -3.02 -14.99
N SER A 133 -16.26 -2.66 -13.87
CA SER A 133 -15.74 -2.90 -12.53
C SER A 133 -15.49 -4.38 -12.27
N THR A 134 -16.43 -5.26 -12.62
CA THR A 134 -16.26 -6.70 -12.48
C THR A 134 -15.10 -7.23 -13.33
N LEU A 135 -14.96 -6.74 -14.56
CA LEU A 135 -13.87 -7.13 -15.45
C LEU A 135 -12.51 -6.69 -14.92
N LEU A 136 -12.39 -5.47 -14.39
CA LEU A 136 -11.16 -4.97 -13.78
C LEU A 136 -10.78 -5.78 -12.54
N ALA A 137 -11.73 -6.02 -11.63
CA ALA A 137 -11.50 -6.84 -10.44
C ALA A 137 -11.12 -8.28 -10.80
N ALA A 138 -11.78 -8.89 -11.79
CA ALA A 138 -11.42 -10.23 -12.26
C ALA A 138 -10.02 -10.26 -12.89
N ALA A 139 -9.65 -9.25 -13.68
CA ALA A 139 -8.31 -9.14 -14.26
C ALA A 139 -7.25 -9.01 -13.16
N ASP A 140 -7.54 -8.27 -12.10
CA ASP A 140 -6.65 -8.07 -10.96
C ASP A 140 -6.37 -9.34 -10.17
N VAL A 141 -7.42 -10.11 -9.88
CA VAL A 141 -7.31 -11.40 -9.17
C VAL A 141 -6.52 -12.41 -10.01
N VAL A 142 -6.67 -12.38 -11.34
CA VAL A 142 -5.97 -13.31 -12.24
C VAL A 142 -4.51 -12.92 -12.46
N SER A 143 -4.16 -11.63 -12.41
CA SER A 143 -2.78 -11.19 -12.66
C SER A 143 -1.83 -11.44 -11.49
N GLY A 144 -2.36 -11.76 -10.31
CA GLY A 144 -1.58 -12.10 -9.12
C GLY A 144 -1.02 -10.89 -8.38
N ASP A 145 -0.41 -11.19 -7.25
CA ASP A 145 0.25 -10.23 -6.36
C ASP A 145 1.75 -10.10 -6.68
N VAL A 146 2.38 -9.21 -5.92
CA VAL A 146 3.81 -8.96 -5.97
C VAL A 146 4.58 -10.24 -5.59
N THR A 147 5.62 -10.56 -6.36
CA THR A 147 6.48 -11.71 -6.12
C THR A 147 7.79 -11.27 -5.48
N THR A 148 8.25 -12.01 -4.48
CA THR A 148 9.50 -11.72 -3.75
C THR A 148 10.50 -12.84 -3.99
N GLU A 149 11.67 -12.48 -4.50
CA GLU A 149 12.83 -13.34 -4.69
C GLU A 149 13.92 -12.92 -3.70
N ILE A 150 14.54 -13.88 -3.02
CA ILE A 150 15.57 -13.62 -2.01
C ILE A 150 16.81 -14.40 -2.40
N GLU A 151 17.94 -13.70 -2.46
CA GLU A 151 19.26 -14.27 -2.70
C GLU A 151 20.13 -13.94 -1.49
N LEU A 152 20.55 -14.94 -0.73
CA LEU A 152 21.47 -14.76 0.39
C LEU A 152 22.91 -15.00 -0.08
N GLU A 153 23.86 -14.31 0.52
CA GLU A 153 25.28 -14.62 0.38
C GLU A 153 25.58 -15.99 1.00
N ASP A 154 26.62 -16.68 0.52
CA ASP A 154 27.03 -17.96 1.12
C ASP A 154 27.75 -17.75 2.47
N THR A 155 28.52 -16.67 2.57
CA THR A 155 29.36 -16.34 3.72
C THR A 155 29.55 -14.84 3.87
N VAL A 156 29.65 -14.37 5.11
CA VAL A 156 29.96 -12.98 5.45
C VAL A 156 31.15 -12.93 6.38
N THR A 157 32.10 -12.04 6.10
CA THR A 157 33.26 -11.80 6.97
C THR A 157 33.05 -10.50 7.73
N VAL A 158 33.13 -10.58 9.05
CA VAL A 158 32.99 -9.44 9.94
C VAL A 158 34.35 -9.13 10.56
N SER A 159 34.67 -7.84 10.67
CA SER A 159 35.88 -7.38 11.35
C SER A 159 35.63 -6.03 12.02
N VAL A 160 36.26 -5.82 13.17
CA VAL A 160 36.26 -4.54 13.88
C VAL A 160 37.46 -3.73 13.38
N SER A 161 37.21 -2.51 12.92
CA SER A 161 38.30 -1.62 12.50
C SER A 161 38.98 -0.99 13.72
N ASP A 162 40.32 -0.84 13.69
CA ASP A 162 41.11 -0.23 14.77
C ASP A 162 40.61 1.19 15.17
N ALA A 163 39.85 1.87 14.30
CA ALA A 163 39.33 3.20 14.54
C ALA A 163 38.10 3.23 15.48
N ASP A 164 37.41 2.09 15.64
CA ASP A 164 36.13 1.99 16.36
C ASP A 164 36.27 1.38 17.78
N ALA A 165 37.44 0.83 18.11
CA ALA A 165 37.69 0.09 19.36
C ALA A 165 37.73 0.95 20.65
N ASP A 166 37.76 2.28 20.54
CA ASP A 166 38.10 3.17 21.67
C ASP A 166 36.89 3.70 22.48
N ARG A 167 35.64 3.31 22.17
CA ARG A 167 34.44 4.01 22.72
C ARG A 167 33.45 3.18 23.54
N ASP A 168 33.33 1.88 23.33
CA ASP A 168 32.39 1.00 24.03
C ASP A 168 32.93 -0.44 24.09
N ASP A 169 32.45 -1.28 25.03
CA ASP A 169 32.87 -2.69 25.12
C ASP A 169 32.47 -3.52 23.87
N HIS A 170 31.50 -3.04 23.09
CA HIS A 170 31.03 -3.68 21.84
C HIS A 170 30.87 -2.64 20.72
N VAL A 171 31.26 -3.02 19.51
CA VAL A 171 31.13 -2.23 18.27
C VAL A 171 30.07 -2.88 17.39
N ARG A 172 29.15 -2.08 16.83
CA ARG A 172 28.16 -2.56 15.85
C ARG A 172 28.72 -2.46 14.45
N VAL A 173 28.81 -3.60 13.76
CA VAL A 173 29.23 -3.68 12.36
C VAL A 173 28.01 -4.07 11.52
N SER A 174 27.70 -3.26 10.50
CA SER A 174 26.68 -3.62 9.51
C SER A 174 27.33 -4.43 8.41
N GLN A 175 26.70 -5.54 8.02
CA GLN A 175 27.15 -6.34 6.90
C GLN A 175 25.98 -6.72 6.01
N GLN A 176 26.21 -6.66 4.70
CA GLN A 176 25.26 -7.16 3.72
C GLN A 176 25.28 -8.69 3.73
N VAL A 177 24.09 -9.29 3.87
CA VAL A 177 23.90 -10.74 3.96
C VAL A 177 23.13 -11.32 2.78
N GLY A 178 22.65 -10.46 1.88
CA GLY A 178 21.92 -10.84 0.69
C GLY A 178 21.16 -9.69 0.06
N THR A 179 20.23 -10.04 -0.82
CA THR A 179 19.32 -9.12 -1.49
C THR A 179 17.91 -9.70 -1.53
N VAL A 180 16.91 -8.81 -1.52
CA VAL A 180 15.50 -9.13 -1.77
C VAL A 180 15.04 -8.35 -2.98
N THR A 181 14.64 -9.06 -4.03
CA THR A 181 14.05 -8.48 -5.23
C THR A 181 12.54 -8.68 -5.23
N VAL A 182 11.82 -7.58 -5.22
CA VAL A 182 10.36 -7.52 -5.23
C VAL A 182 9.90 -7.11 -6.64
N SER A 183 9.02 -7.88 -7.26
CA SER A 183 8.59 -7.69 -8.65
C SER A 183 7.08 -7.67 -8.79
N ASN A 184 6.55 -6.77 -9.61
CA ASN A 184 5.12 -6.68 -9.91
C ASN A 184 4.81 -7.26 -11.31
N PRO A 185 4.36 -8.53 -11.43
CA PRO A 185 4.00 -9.12 -12.71
C PRO A 185 2.65 -8.58 -13.25
N SER A 186 1.86 -7.90 -12.42
CA SER A 186 0.52 -7.42 -12.75
C SER A 186 0.56 -6.25 -13.76
N PRO A 187 -0.45 -6.11 -14.64
CA PRO A 187 -0.63 -4.89 -15.45
C PRO A 187 -1.04 -3.66 -14.62
N PHE A 188 -1.26 -3.80 -13.32
CA PHE A 188 -1.75 -2.76 -12.42
C PHE A 188 -0.71 -2.41 -11.34
N THR A 189 -0.71 -1.17 -10.85
CA THR A 189 0.15 -0.73 -9.76
C THR A 189 -0.22 -1.45 -8.46
N ARG A 190 0.74 -2.11 -7.82
CA ARG A 190 0.53 -2.89 -6.59
C ARG A 190 1.20 -2.21 -5.39
N PRO A 191 0.61 -2.28 -4.19
CA PRO A 191 1.33 -1.94 -2.97
C PRO A 191 2.48 -2.94 -2.76
N VAL A 192 3.55 -2.48 -2.13
CA VAL A 192 4.66 -3.34 -1.70
C VAL A 192 4.74 -3.32 -0.19
N ASP A 193 4.55 -4.50 0.39
CA ASP A 193 4.83 -4.76 1.79
C ASP A 193 6.03 -5.71 1.84
N LEU A 194 7.15 -5.23 2.37
CA LEU A 194 8.34 -6.06 2.55
C LEU A 194 8.11 -7.05 3.70
N PRO A 195 8.58 -8.31 3.58
CA PRO A 195 8.51 -9.26 4.69
C PRO A 195 9.36 -8.74 5.85
N ARG A 196 9.00 -9.11 7.07
CA ARG A 196 9.84 -8.76 8.23
C ARG A 196 11.01 -9.71 8.27
N ALA A 197 12.22 -9.16 8.38
CA ALA A 197 13.43 -9.95 8.48
C ALA A 197 14.03 -9.82 9.87
N HIS A 198 14.55 -10.92 10.40
CA HIS A 198 15.40 -10.92 11.58
C HIS A 198 16.46 -12.01 11.43
N GLY A 199 17.57 -11.85 12.15
CA GLY A 199 18.68 -12.79 12.12
C GLY A 199 18.94 -13.39 13.50
N CYS A 200 19.76 -14.43 13.54
CA CYS A 200 20.33 -14.96 14.77
C CYS A 200 21.64 -15.66 14.44
N VAL A 201 22.57 -15.65 15.38
CA VAL A 201 23.86 -16.33 15.25
C VAL A 201 23.80 -17.61 16.05
N VAL A 202 24.09 -18.74 15.40
CA VAL A 202 24.10 -20.07 16.01
C VAL A 202 25.47 -20.72 15.86
N GLY A 203 25.81 -21.62 16.77
CA GLY A 203 27.15 -22.24 16.78
C GLY A 203 28.27 -21.31 17.24
N TRP A 204 27.92 -20.23 17.95
CA TRP A 204 28.85 -19.28 18.56
C TRP A 204 28.50 -19.12 20.04
N ASP A 205 29.26 -19.78 20.91
CA ASP A 205 28.91 -19.98 22.33
C ASP A 205 28.89 -18.69 23.19
N ASP A 206 29.51 -17.60 22.72
CA ASP A 206 29.70 -16.35 23.47
C ASP A 206 28.95 -15.13 22.88
N HIS A 207 28.06 -15.32 21.89
CA HIS A 207 27.33 -14.20 21.30
C HIS A 207 26.13 -13.78 22.19
N PRO A 208 26.00 -12.50 22.58
CA PRO A 208 25.03 -12.06 23.59
C PRO A 208 23.59 -11.91 23.06
N ASP A 209 23.40 -11.82 21.74
CA ASP A 209 22.12 -11.51 21.11
C ASP A 209 21.50 -12.72 20.40
N ASP A 210 20.41 -13.24 20.97
CA ASP A 210 19.61 -14.32 20.37
C ASP A 210 18.83 -13.87 19.11
N ARG A 211 18.72 -12.55 18.88
CA ARG A 211 17.96 -11.98 17.76
C ARG A 211 18.60 -10.68 17.26
N LEU A 212 19.13 -10.74 16.05
CA LEU A 212 19.75 -9.62 15.34
C LEU A 212 18.72 -8.89 14.46
N PRO A 213 18.70 -7.54 14.47
CA PRO A 213 17.88 -6.79 13.55
C PRO A 213 18.45 -6.94 12.12
N VAL A 214 17.57 -7.27 11.18
CA VAL A 214 17.85 -7.23 9.74
C VAL A 214 17.10 -6.06 9.14
N GLN A 215 17.80 -5.23 8.39
CA GLN A 215 17.29 -4.02 7.77
C GLN A 215 17.36 -4.15 6.25
N PHE A 216 16.45 -3.46 5.57
CA PHE A 216 16.45 -3.34 4.12
C PHE A 216 17.03 -1.97 3.75
N GLU A 217 17.98 -1.95 2.82
CA GLU A 217 18.56 -0.73 2.27
C GLU A 217 18.21 -0.63 0.76
N PRO A 218 17.71 0.52 0.25
CA PRO A 218 17.29 1.70 1.01
C PRO A 218 16.10 1.42 1.93
N SER A 219 15.98 2.22 2.99
CA SER A 219 14.91 2.02 3.96
C SER A 219 13.52 2.16 3.33
N GLN A 220 12.55 1.42 3.86
CA GLN A 220 11.16 1.44 3.37
C GLN A 220 10.51 2.85 3.40
N TYR A 221 10.98 3.75 4.27
CA TYR A 221 10.45 5.10 4.39
C TYR A 221 10.97 6.06 3.33
N GLU A 222 12.12 5.74 2.73
CA GLU A 222 12.76 6.53 1.68
C GLU A 222 12.32 6.08 0.29
N THR A 223 11.58 4.99 0.21
CA THR A 223 11.18 4.34 -1.02
C THR A 223 9.67 4.36 -1.18
N ALA A 224 9.18 4.43 -2.42
CA ALA A 224 7.74 4.36 -2.68
C ALA A 224 7.16 3.00 -2.23
N ASP A 225 6.04 3.03 -1.53
CA ASP A 225 5.29 1.88 -1.01
C ASP A 225 4.51 1.09 -2.09
N HIS A 226 4.90 1.24 -3.36
CA HIS A 226 4.25 0.63 -4.50
C HIS A 226 5.23 0.35 -5.65
N LEU A 227 4.81 -0.56 -6.53
CA LEU A 227 5.46 -0.87 -7.81
C LEU A 227 4.49 -0.63 -8.96
N GLU A 228 4.96 0.04 -10.01
CA GLU A 228 4.21 0.19 -11.24
C GLU A 228 4.14 -1.15 -12.02
N ARG A 229 3.49 -1.12 -13.18
CA ARG A 229 3.30 -2.29 -14.01
C ARG A 229 4.64 -2.84 -14.50
N GLY A 230 4.91 -4.10 -14.17
CA GLY A 230 6.11 -4.80 -14.65
C GLY A 230 7.41 -4.32 -14.01
N ASP A 231 7.33 -3.44 -13.01
CA ASP A 231 8.49 -2.93 -12.31
C ASP A 231 8.99 -3.94 -11.26
N SER A 232 10.29 -3.85 -10.98
CA SER A 232 10.96 -4.58 -9.92
C SER A 232 11.84 -3.64 -9.12
N ARG A 233 12.04 -3.95 -7.83
CA ARG A 233 12.97 -3.23 -6.97
C ARG A 233 13.74 -4.21 -6.09
N THR A 234 15.03 -3.99 -5.99
CA THR A 234 15.94 -4.79 -5.16
C THR A 234 16.33 -3.98 -3.93
N TYR A 235 16.36 -4.66 -2.79
CA TYR A 235 16.79 -4.14 -1.51
C TYR A 235 17.94 -5.00 -0.99
N ASP A 236 18.96 -4.36 -0.45
CA ASP A 236 20.04 -5.06 0.22
C ASP A 236 19.57 -5.47 1.63
N LEU A 237 19.85 -6.71 2.02
CA LEU A 237 19.63 -7.19 3.38
C LEU A 237 20.89 -6.90 4.19
N GLU A 238 20.78 -6.04 5.18
CA GLU A 238 21.88 -5.75 6.10
C GLU A 238 21.56 -6.27 7.50
N VAL A 239 22.54 -6.94 8.12
CA VAL A 239 22.48 -7.33 9.53
C VAL A 239 23.44 -6.47 10.33
N SER A 240 23.03 -6.04 11.52
CA SER A 240 23.92 -5.36 12.46
C SER A 240 24.35 -6.32 13.56
N LEU A 241 25.63 -6.69 13.57
CA LEU A 241 26.22 -7.56 14.60
C LEU A 241 26.94 -6.71 15.65
N ALA A 242 26.79 -7.07 16.93
CA ALA A 242 27.57 -6.50 18.01
C ALA A 242 28.80 -7.37 18.29
N LEU A 243 29.99 -6.87 17.97
CA LEU A 243 31.25 -7.56 18.23
C LEU A 243 31.97 -6.94 19.43
N PRO A 244 32.66 -7.73 20.28
CA PRO A 244 33.52 -7.20 21.32
C PRO A 244 34.60 -6.28 20.71
N ALA A 245 34.83 -5.10 21.30
CA ALA A 245 35.80 -4.13 20.77
C ALA A 245 37.26 -4.65 20.76
N ASN A 246 37.54 -5.70 21.54
CA ASN A 246 38.86 -6.33 21.62
C ASN A 246 39.04 -7.48 20.60
N GLU A 247 38.00 -7.88 19.86
CA GLU A 247 38.10 -8.87 18.79
C GLU A 247 38.46 -8.17 17.47
N THR A 248 39.76 -8.15 17.16
CA THR A 248 40.29 -7.59 15.91
C THR A 248 40.46 -8.63 14.80
N ASP A 249 40.24 -9.91 15.10
CA ASP A 249 40.38 -10.99 14.12
C ASP A 249 39.16 -11.02 13.17
N GLU A 250 39.41 -11.31 11.89
CA GLU A 250 38.33 -11.51 10.93
C GLU A 250 37.57 -12.80 11.27
N GLN A 251 36.25 -12.70 11.37
CA GLN A 251 35.38 -13.84 11.61
C GLN A 251 34.43 -14.04 10.45
N THR A 252 34.53 -15.21 9.83
CA THR A 252 33.63 -15.62 8.74
C THR A 252 32.47 -16.42 9.31
N LEU A 253 31.26 -16.02 8.95
CA LEU A 253 29.99 -16.66 9.26
C LEU A 253 29.43 -17.27 7.98
N ALA A 254 28.97 -18.52 8.04
CA ALA A 254 28.09 -19.04 7.00
C ALA A 254 26.74 -18.33 7.09
N VAL A 255 26.08 -18.07 5.96
CA VAL A 255 24.75 -17.44 5.95
C VAL A 255 23.73 -18.44 5.40
N GLU A 256 22.65 -18.65 6.15
CA GLU A 256 21.60 -19.60 5.78
C GLU A 256 20.21 -18.97 5.97
N ARG A 257 19.25 -19.38 5.14
CA ARG A 257 17.83 -19.07 5.37
C ARG A 257 17.23 -20.08 6.36
N GLY A 258 16.60 -19.60 7.42
CA GLY A 258 15.89 -20.41 8.40
C GLY A 258 14.38 -20.12 8.46
N GLU A 259 13.62 -21.07 8.99
CA GLU A 259 12.21 -20.86 9.39
C GLU A 259 12.13 -20.23 10.79
N ASP A 260 13.09 -20.56 11.65
CA ASP A 260 13.25 -20.04 13.00
C ASP A 260 14.75 -20.04 13.41
N CYS A 261 14.99 -19.60 14.64
CA CYS A 261 16.32 -19.59 15.27
C CYS A 261 16.58 -20.82 16.15
N ASP A 262 15.67 -21.79 16.19
CA ASP A 262 15.77 -22.99 17.03
C ASP A 262 16.62 -24.09 16.35
N VAL A 263 17.77 -23.68 15.81
CA VAL A 263 18.69 -24.55 15.08
C VAL A 263 20.09 -24.49 15.68
N SER A 264 20.71 -25.66 15.88
CA SER A 264 22.10 -25.75 16.30
C SER A 264 23.02 -25.98 15.10
N ARG A 265 24.17 -25.31 15.08
CA ARG A 265 25.26 -25.53 14.13
C ARG A 265 26.57 -25.75 14.87
N SER A 266 27.47 -26.53 14.28
CA SER A 266 28.81 -26.78 14.82
C SER A 266 29.81 -25.69 14.47
N GLU A 267 29.49 -24.88 13.46
CA GLU A 267 30.30 -23.75 12.99
C GLU A 267 29.45 -22.47 13.11
N PRO A 268 30.06 -21.30 13.39
CA PRO A 268 29.35 -20.03 13.45
C PRO A 268 28.55 -19.74 12.18
N THR A 269 27.23 -19.64 12.32
CA THR A 269 26.29 -19.48 11.20
C THR A 269 25.30 -18.37 11.54
N LEU A 270 25.11 -17.42 10.61
CA LEU A 270 24.05 -16.44 10.65
C LEU A 270 22.82 -17.01 9.94
N VAL A 271 21.75 -17.21 10.70
CA VAL A 271 20.45 -17.65 10.17
C VAL A 271 19.59 -16.41 9.95
N VAL A 272 19.12 -16.20 8.72
CA VAL A 272 18.19 -15.13 8.36
C VAL A 272 16.78 -15.72 8.26
N VAL A 273 15.88 -15.20 9.08
CA VAL A 273 14.47 -15.59 9.15
C VAL A 273 13.62 -14.48 8.55
N LEU A 274 12.79 -14.84 7.58
CA LEU A 274 11.82 -13.96 6.95
C LEU A 274 10.44 -14.39 7.42
N GLU A 275 9.79 -13.53 8.19
CA GLU A 275 8.39 -13.70 8.56
C GLU A 275 7.56 -13.23 7.36
N ASP A 276 6.99 -14.19 6.63
CA ASP A 276 5.87 -13.89 5.77
C ASP A 276 4.73 -13.42 6.70
N ASP A 277 4.22 -12.21 6.48
CA ASP A 277 2.93 -11.80 7.07
C ASP A 277 1.88 -12.69 6.37
N ASP A 278 1.78 -13.96 6.78
CA ASP A 278 0.66 -14.84 6.50
C ASP A 278 -0.56 -14.13 7.07
N ILE A 279 -1.21 -13.35 6.20
CA ILE A 279 -2.58 -12.90 6.42
C ILE A 279 -3.36 -14.19 6.61
N VAL A 280 -3.63 -14.51 7.88
CA VAL A 280 -4.53 -15.57 8.28
C VAL A 280 -5.83 -15.37 7.50
N ALA A 281 -6.01 -16.17 6.46
CA ALA A 281 -7.25 -16.22 5.72
C ALA A 281 -8.33 -16.70 6.68
N VAL A 282 -9.26 -15.80 7.04
CA VAL A 282 -10.53 -16.12 7.68
C VAL A 282 -11.65 -15.88 6.68
#